data_AF-A0A7V4N3R7-F1
#
_entry.id   AF-A0A7V4N3R7-F1
#
_cell.length_a   1.000
_cell.length_b   1.000
_cell.length_c   1.000
_cell.angle_alpha   90.00
_cell.angle_beta   90.00
_cell.angle_gamma   90.00
#
_symmetry.space_group_name_H-M   'P 1'
#
loop_
_entity.id
_entity.type
_entity.pdbx_description
1 polymer ?
#
loop_
_entity_poly.entity_id
_entity_poly.type
_entity_poly.pdbx_seq_one_letter_code
_entity_poly.pdbx_strand_id
1 'polypeptide(L)'
;MKRKFFLIRHIAAICLFFVMNQPVFPITLRVYFIGNSVTDAINYAGLKAIAESNGNTHIWGRHMIPGAPLDWLWDHRTEGFMEEPYGYPENAFTNYTWDAISLQPFDRLLDDDKTVIGNYVNLAKGKSPDVQFYIYMRWPRTPDDKAPTDPSLTADTWNSLWTRAYTGGWDGTNETKDYFEKLMLACRSTYTTVKPFLIVPVGEVFYSLNNKMKNGQVPGYSKIWQLYSDGIHMTSTGSYVVGLTFYATLYKKDPRGTSVPSQYGTIPSDVVTVIQNTVWEVVSTYQYSGVSGGSTVPVTGVSISPTTLSLTVGQTSQLTATVTPSNATNKAVTWSSSNALVASVNSSGLVTAAGAGTATTGDATADGKARRPAPPQSTAGPNTRGNLRTAGSTNRWP
;
A
#
# COMPACT_ATOMS: atom_id res chain seq x y z
N MET A 1 6.94 40.88 -48.73
CA MET A 1 6.97 39.58 -48.03
C MET A 1 5.76 39.49 -47.10
N LYS A 2 4.77 38.63 -47.39
CA LYS A 2 3.68 38.36 -46.44
C LYS A 2 4.25 37.49 -45.31
N ARG A 3 4.47 38.06 -44.12
CA ARG A 3 4.81 37.28 -42.92
C ARG A 3 3.62 36.36 -42.63
N LYS A 4 3.78 35.05 -42.86
CA LYS A 4 2.77 34.06 -42.51
C LYS A 4 2.84 33.86 -40.99
N PHE A 5 1.88 34.45 -40.29
CA PHE A 5 1.67 34.23 -38.86
C PHE A 5 0.82 32.98 -38.67
N PHE A 6 1.11 32.20 -37.62
CA PHE A 6 0.30 31.07 -37.19
C PHE A 6 -0.26 31.30 -35.81
N LEU A 7 -1.32 30.60 -35.45
CA LEU A 7 -1.94 30.65 -34.13
C LEU A 7 -1.94 29.25 -33.54
N ILE A 8 -1.21 29.05 -32.45
CA ILE A 8 -1.21 27.85 -31.63
C ILE A 8 -2.20 28.11 -30.49
N ARG A 9 -3.25 27.29 -30.37
CA ARG A 9 -4.20 27.31 -29.25
C ARG A 9 -3.96 26.07 -28.41
N HIS A 10 -3.88 26.22 -27.09
CA HIS A 10 -3.84 25.06 -26.17
C HIS A 10 -5.26 24.72 -25.71
N ILE A 11 -5.54 23.43 -25.53
CA ILE A 11 -6.70 22.96 -24.76
C ILE A 11 -6.23 22.91 -23.31
N ALA A 12 -6.97 23.57 -22.40
CA ALA A 12 -6.78 23.35 -20.98
C ALA A 12 -7.04 21.85 -20.72
N ALA A 13 -6.01 21.12 -20.31
CA ALA A 13 -6.10 19.69 -20.07
C ALA A 13 -7.18 19.43 -19.01
N ILE A 14 -8.31 18.84 -19.43
CA ILE A 14 -9.19 18.14 -18.51
C ILE A 14 -8.36 16.94 -18.05
N CYS A 15 -7.86 16.99 -16.82
CA CYS A 15 -7.23 15.84 -16.18
C CYS A 15 -8.30 14.76 -15.99
N LEU A 16 -8.44 13.87 -16.98
CA LEU A 16 -8.97 12.55 -16.69
C LEU A 16 -7.86 11.81 -15.95
N PHE A 17 -7.99 11.70 -14.63
CA PHE A 17 -7.12 10.89 -13.80
C PHE A 17 -7.30 9.41 -14.17
N PHE A 18 -6.59 8.95 -15.19
CA PHE A 18 -6.24 7.54 -15.24
C PHE A 18 -5.02 7.37 -14.34
N VAL A 19 -5.26 6.86 -13.14
CA VAL A 19 -4.24 6.10 -12.42
C VAL A 19 -3.91 4.93 -13.34
N MET A 20 -2.92 5.10 -14.21
CA MET A 20 -2.34 3.95 -14.87
C MET A 20 -1.59 3.21 -13.77
N ASN A 21 -2.25 2.20 -13.20
CA ASN A 21 -1.64 1.19 -12.35
C ASN A 21 -0.25 0.91 -12.91
N GLN A 22 0.77 1.28 -12.14
CA GLN A 22 2.11 0.74 -12.35
C GLN A 22 1.93 -0.77 -12.60
N PRO A 23 2.50 -1.41 -13.65
CA PRO A 23 2.59 -2.86 -13.73
C PRO A 23 2.97 -3.37 -12.35
N VAL A 24 1.95 -3.90 -11.69
CA VAL A 24 2.07 -4.55 -10.41
C VAL A 24 2.68 -5.87 -10.82
N PHE A 25 4.02 -5.94 -10.78
CA PHE A 25 4.66 -7.23 -10.93
C PHE A 25 4.10 -8.11 -9.80
N PRO A 26 3.52 -9.28 -10.13
CA PRO A 26 2.99 -10.17 -9.13
C PRO A 26 4.07 -10.48 -8.11
N ILE A 27 3.84 -10.14 -6.84
CA ILE A 27 4.72 -10.54 -5.76
C ILE A 27 4.26 -11.91 -5.31
N THR A 28 5.16 -12.90 -5.32
CA THR A 28 4.95 -14.14 -4.57
C THR A 28 5.57 -13.95 -3.21
N LEU A 29 4.77 -14.05 -2.14
CA LEU A 29 5.28 -14.07 -0.77
C LEU A 29 4.94 -15.39 -0.10
N ARG A 30 5.95 -16.01 0.49
CA ARG A 30 5.81 -17.12 1.42
C ARG A 30 6.02 -16.64 2.86
N VAL A 31 4.99 -16.74 3.69
CA VAL A 31 4.98 -16.19 5.06
C VAL A 31 4.66 -17.26 6.10
N TYR A 32 5.50 -17.41 7.12
CA TYR A 32 5.23 -18.33 8.22
C TYR A 32 4.76 -17.56 9.46
N PHE A 33 3.63 -17.96 10.03
CA PHE A 33 3.04 -17.31 11.20
C PHE A 33 3.25 -18.16 12.46
N ILE A 34 3.81 -17.57 13.51
CA ILE A 34 4.05 -18.24 14.81
C ILE A 34 3.33 -17.47 15.90
N GLY A 35 2.49 -18.18 16.67
CA GLY A 35 1.70 -17.53 17.72
C GLY A 35 0.58 -18.42 18.26
N ASN A 36 -0.52 -17.78 18.62
CA ASN A 36 -1.70 -18.42 19.19
C ASN A 36 -3.00 -17.93 18.54
N SER A 37 -4.14 -18.16 19.21
CA SER A 37 -5.48 -17.79 18.71
C SER A 37 -5.64 -16.30 18.35
N VAL A 38 -4.81 -15.40 18.90
CA VAL A 38 -4.79 -13.99 18.50
C VAL A 38 -4.17 -13.81 17.11
N THR A 39 -3.21 -14.65 16.71
CA THR A 39 -2.67 -14.64 15.34
C THR A 39 -3.66 -15.22 14.33
N ASP A 40 -4.54 -16.14 14.73
CA ASP A 40 -5.62 -16.62 13.84
C ASP A 40 -6.60 -15.48 13.45
N ALA A 41 -6.63 -14.36 14.18
CA ALA A 41 -7.42 -13.18 13.81
C ALA A 41 -6.99 -12.56 12.46
N ILE A 42 -5.79 -12.86 11.95
CA ILE A 42 -5.36 -12.51 10.59
C ILE A 42 -6.36 -13.03 9.55
N ASN A 43 -6.94 -14.21 9.82
CA ASN A 43 -7.67 -15.02 8.87
C ASN A 43 -6.83 -15.28 7.61
N TYR A 44 -6.01 -16.33 7.62
CA TYR A 44 -5.01 -16.59 6.56
C TYR A 44 -5.63 -16.70 5.15
N ALA A 45 -6.81 -17.32 5.05
CA ALA A 45 -7.55 -17.40 3.80
C ALA A 45 -8.06 -16.03 3.34
N GLY A 46 -8.48 -15.17 4.28
CA GLY A 46 -8.83 -13.79 4.02
C GLY A 46 -7.63 -12.96 3.55
N LEU A 47 -6.49 -13.04 4.23
CA LEU A 47 -5.25 -12.35 3.84
C LEU A 47 -4.81 -12.78 2.42
N LYS A 48 -4.85 -14.09 2.15
CA LYS A 48 -4.61 -14.63 0.82
C LYS A 48 -5.55 -14.05 -0.22
N ALA A 49 -6.85 -14.00 0.06
CA ALA A 49 -7.84 -13.44 -0.87
C ALA A 49 -7.60 -11.94 -1.14
N ILE A 50 -7.20 -11.15 -0.14
CA ILE A 50 -6.78 -9.74 -0.35
C ILE A 50 -5.56 -9.71 -1.28
N ALA A 51 -4.54 -10.54 -1.01
CA ALA A 51 -3.32 -10.56 -1.81
C ALA A 51 -3.58 -10.94 -3.28
N GLU A 52 -4.36 -12.01 -3.51
CA GLU A 52 -4.66 -12.55 -4.84
C GLU A 52 -5.56 -11.64 -5.67
N SER A 53 -6.59 -11.04 -5.06
CA SER A 53 -7.41 -10.01 -5.73
C SER A 53 -6.61 -8.77 -6.15
N ASN A 54 -5.42 -8.57 -5.57
CA ASN A 54 -4.49 -7.49 -5.91
C ASN A 54 -3.26 -7.96 -6.72
N GLY A 55 -3.41 -9.10 -7.41
CA GLY A 55 -2.43 -9.61 -8.37
C GLY A 55 -1.17 -10.21 -7.73
N ASN A 56 -1.21 -10.59 -6.45
CA ASN A 56 -0.09 -11.24 -5.77
C ASN A 56 -0.37 -12.74 -5.59
N THR A 57 0.67 -13.51 -5.30
CA THR A 57 0.54 -14.87 -4.80
C THR A 57 0.89 -14.89 -3.32
N HIS A 58 0.03 -15.48 -2.49
CA HIS A 58 0.25 -15.63 -1.06
C HIS A 58 0.31 -17.11 -0.70
N ILE A 59 1.44 -17.51 -0.13
CA ILE A 59 1.67 -18.85 0.40
C ILE A 59 1.92 -18.68 1.90
N TRP A 60 1.27 -19.49 2.72
CA TRP A 60 1.43 -19.41 4.16
C TRP A 60 1.69 -20.78 4.79
N GLY A 61 2.43 -20.76 5.89
CA GLY A 61 2.48 -21.82 6.88
C GLY A 61 2.20 -21.22 8.26
N ARG A 62 1.90 -22.07 9.24
CA ARG A 62 1.74 -21.59 10.61
C ARG A 62 2.20 -22.62 11.63
N HIS A 63 2.49 -22.14 12.82
CA HIS A 63 2.57 -22.92 14.04
C HIS A 63 1.76 -22.18 15.12
N MET A 64 0.63 -22.78 15.52
CA MET A 64 -0.33 -22.15 16.41
C MET A 64 -0.74 -23.09 17.54
N ILE A 65 -0.61 -22.63 18.78
CA ILE A 65 -1.18 -23.29 19.96
C ILE A 65 -2.04 -22.24 20.68
N PRO A 66 -3.36 -22.44 20.85
CA PRO A 66 -4.23 -21.47 21.52
C PRO A 66 -3.73 -21.10 22.92
N GLY A 67 -3.75 -19.80 23.24
CA GLY A 67 -3.24 -19.27 24.50
C GLY A 67 -1.72 -19.39 24.73
N ALA A 68 -0.95 -19.96 23.80
CA ALA A 68 0.46 -20.23 24.05
C ALA A 68 1.33 -18.97 23.87
N PRO A 69 2.25 -18.73 24.82
CA PRO A 69 3.40 -17.83 24.64
C PRO A 69 4.48 -18.45 23.74
N LEU A 70 5.43 -17.64 23.27
CA LEU A 70 6.45 -18.08 22.30
C LEU A 70 7.36 -19.19 22.84
N ASP A 71 7.71 -19.15 24.11
CA ASP A 71 8.49 -20.18 24.81
C ASP A 71 7.75 -21.52 24.83
N TRP A 72 6.46 -21.51 25.15
CA TRP A 72 5.65 -22.71 25.12
C TRP A 72 5.58 -23.32 23.72
N LEU A 73 5.37 -22.49 22.69
CA LEU A 73 5.42 -22.92 21.29
C LEU A 73 6.78 -23.53 20.96
N TRP A 74 7.87 -22.92 21.39
CA TRP A 74 9.20 -23.46 21.12
C TRP A 74 9.43 -24.83 21.79
N ASP A 75 8.98 -24.99 23.03
CA ASP A 75 9.13 -26.26 23.75
C ASP A 75 8.20 -27.35 23.18
N HIS A 76 7.07 -26.97 22.61
CA HIS A 76 6.04 -27.86 22.03
C HIS A 76 5.95 -27.72 20.50
N ARG A 77 7.09 -27.53 19.84
CA ARG A 77 7.22 -27.29 18.39
C ARG A 77 6.84 -28.46 17.47
N THR A 78 6.19 -29.48 18.01
CA THR A 78 5.61 -30.61 17.26
C THR A 78 4.12 -30.78 17.54
N GLU A 79 3.49 -29.78 18.17
CA GLU A 79 2.10 -29.80 18.62
C GLU A 79 1.33 -28.59 18.10
N GLY A 80 0.01 -28.61 18.23
CA GLY A 80 -0.85 -27.53 17.77
C GLY A 80 -1.14 -27.58 16.27
N PHE A 81 -1.60 -26.46 15.73
CA PHE A 81 -2.02 -26.34 14.34
C PHE A 81 -0.86 -25.95 13.43
N MET A 82 -0.81 -26.58 12.27
CA MET A 82 0.15 -26.33 11.20
C MET A 82 -0.52 -26.43 9.82
N GLU A 83 0.19 -26.06 8.77
CA GLU A 83 -0.28 -26.21 7.38
C GLU A 83 0.63 -27.17 6.60
N GLU A 84 0.02 -28.15 5.95
CA GLU A 84 0.72 -29.01 4.99
C GLU A 84 1.01 -28.23 3.69
N PRO A 85 2.14 -28.49 3.00
CA PRO A 85 3.16 -29.50 3.30
C PRO A 85 4.28 -29.00 4.24
N TYR A 86 4.12 -27.82 4.84
CA TYR A 86 5.18 -27.12 5.56
C TYR A 86 5.39 -27.69 6.97
N GLY A 87 4.31 -28.10 7.63
CA GLY A 87 4.36 -28.65 8.97
C GLY A 87 4.89 -27.64 9.99
N TYR A 88 5.46 -28.14 11.07
CA TYR A 88 6.00 -27.37 12.19
C TYR A 88 7.39 -26.73 11.88
N PRO A 89 7.89 -25.81 12.74
CA PRO A 89 9.10 -25.02 12.47
C PRO A 89 10.33 -25.84 12.06
N GLU A 90 10.58 -27.01 12.66
CA GLU A 90 11.68 -27.93 12.28
C GLU A 90 11.68 -28.24 10.79
N ASN A 91 10.54 -28.69 10.28
CA ASN A 91 10.37 -29.06 8.89
C ASN A 91 10.27 -27.81 8.02
N ALA A 92 9.44 -26.86 8.42
CA ALA A 92 9.17 -25.64 7.68
C ALA A 92 10.46 -24.85 7.39
N PHE A 93 11.35 -24.72 8.38
CA PHE A 93 12.54 -23.87 8.27
C PHE A 93 13.78 -24.62 7.77
N THR A 94 13.82 -25.94 7.86
CA THR A 94 14.92 -26.74 7.27
C THR A 94 14.68 -27.03 5.79
N ASN A 95 13.42 -27.29 5.42
CA ASN A 95 13.10 -27.81 4.08
C ASN A 95 12.54 -26.76 3.11
N TYR A 96 12.05 -25.62 3.63
CA TYR A 96 11.48 -24.56 2.80
C TYR A 96 12.13 -23.20 3.05
N THR A 97 12.12 -22.35 2.02
CA THR A 97 12.56 -20.95 2.10
C THR A 97 11.38 -20.05 2.42
N TRP A 98 11.57 -19.03 3.26
CA TRP A 98 10.52 -18.09 3.66
C TRP A 98 10.95 -16.66 3.38
N ASP A 99 10.02 -15.85 2.84
CA ASP A 99 10.25 -14.43 2.59
C ASP A 99 10.03 -13.62 3.87
N ALA A 100 9.08 -14.06 4.70
CA ALA A 100 8.80 -13.45 5.99
C ALA A 100 8.40 -14.47 7.05
N ILE A 101 8.75 -14.16 8.30
CA ILE A 101 8.28 -14.88 9.49
C ILE A 101 7.69 -13.85 10.45
N SER A 102 6.44 -14.08 10.86
CA SER A 102 5.78 -13.26 11.88
C SER A 102 5.74 -14.01 13.20
N LEU A 103 6.22 -13.36 14.26
CA LEU A 103 6.26 -13.89 15.62
C LEU A 103 5.31 -13.06 16.48
N GLN A 104 4.42 -13.72 17.22
CA GLN A 104 3.50 -13.09 18.14
C GLN A 104 3.95 -13.31 19.60
N PRO A 105 4.63 -12.33 20.23
CA PRO A 105 4.86 -12.34 21.66
C PRO A 105 3.53 -12.31 22.43
N PHE A 106 3.50 -13.03 23.54
CA PHE A 106 2.29 -13.16 24.35
C PHE A 106 2.66 -13.50 25.78
N ASP A 107 2.15 -12.73 26.74
CA ASP A 107 2.17 -13.08 28.16
C ASP A 107 3.55 -13.47 28.74
N ARG A 108 4.60 -12.77 28.29
CA ARG A 108 5.98 -12.98 28.70
C ARG A 108 6.73 -11.67 28.87
N LEU A 109 7.87 -11.74 29.55
CA LEU A 109 8.77 -10.59 29.71
C LEU A 109 9.65 -10.45 28.48
N LEU A 110 10.07 -9.22 28.21
CA LEU A 110 10.85 -8.85 27.03
C LEU A 110 12.07 -9.74 26.79
N ASP A 111 12.84 -10.06 27.84
CA ASP A 111 14.06 -10.86 27.69
C ASP A 111 13.76 -12.34 27.41
N ASP A 112 12.65 -12.87 27.91
CA ASP A 112 12.19 -14.23 27.62
C ASP A 112 11.80 -14.33 26.14
N ASP A 113 10.93 -13.43 25.68
CA ASP A 113 10.51 -13.39 24.27
C ASP A 113 11.70 -13.17 23.34
N LYS A 114 12.62 -12.25 23.67
CA LYS A 114 13.84 -12.03 22.89
C LYS A 114 14.64 -13.32 22.75
N THR A 115 14.86 -14.03 23.85
CA THR A 115 15.61 -15.28 23.86
C THR A 115 14.99 -16.32 22.93
N VAL A 116 13.68 -16.53 23.03
CA VAL A 116 12.99 -17.54 22.21
C VAL A 116 12.91 -17.12 20.74
N ILE A 117 12.75 -15.83 20.45
CA ILE A 117 12.87 -15.30 19.08
C ILE A 117 14.24 -15.65 18.48
N GLY A 118 15.32 -15.56 19.27
CA GLY A 118 16.66 -15.97 18.86
C GLY A 118 16.74 -17.43 18.40
N ASN A 119 15.98 -18.32 19.03
CA ASN A 119 15.93 -19.72 18.62
C ASN A 119 15.31 -19.88 17.23
N TYR A 120 14.18 -19.22 16.96
CA TYR A 120 13.56 -19.21 15.64
C TYR A 120 14.45 -18.56 14.57
N VAL A 121 15.15 -17.47 14.90
CA VAL A 121 16.13 -16.84 14.01
C VAL A 121 17.23 -17.83 13.62
N ASN A 122 17.80 -18.53 14.59
CA ASN A 122 18.85 -19.50 14.35
C ASN A 122 18.38 -20.69 13.51
N LEU A 123 17.14 -21.13 13.71
CA LEU A 123 16.53 -22.21 12.95
C LEU A 123 16.26 -21.81 11.48
N ALA A 124 15.77 -20.60 11.23
CA ALA A 124 15.37 -20.18 9.89
C ALA A 124 16.50 -19.61 9.02
N LYS A 125 17.48 -18.91 9.61
CA LYS A 125 18.48 -18.12 8.86
C LYS A 125 19.36 -18.95 7.92
N GLY A 126 19.57 -20.23 8.23
CA GLY A 126 20.40 -21.12 7.40
C GLY A 126 19.79 -21.37 6.02
N LYS A 127 18.48 -21.65 5.98
CA LYS A 127 17.74 -21.91 4.73
C LYS A 127 17.20 -20.64 4.09
N SER A 128 16.84 -19.66 4.91
CA SER A 128 16.23 -18.40 4.49
C SER A 128 17.10 -17.21 4.94
N PRO A 129 18.29 -17.00 4.35
CA PRO A 129 19.20 -15.93 4.78
C PRO A 129 18.63 -14.53 4.59
N ASP A 130 17.72 -14.36 3.63
CA ASP A 130 17.04 -13.10 3.31
C ASP A 130 15.66 -12.94 3.97
N VAL A 131 15.31 -13.80 4.92
CA VAL A 131 13.98 -13.74 5.57
C VAL A 131 13.79 -12.42 6.32
N GLN A 132 12.62 -11.83 6.18
CA GLN A 132 12.21 -10.67 6.98
C GLN A 132 11.45 -11.13 8.22
N PHE A 133 12.00 -10.88 9.40
CA PHE A 133 11.29 -11.11 10.65
C PHE A 133 10.40 -9.93 11.02
N TYR A 134 9.20 -10.24 11.51
CA TYR A 134 8.24 -9.28 12.02
C TYR A 134 7.82 -9.65 13.45
N ILE A 135 7.82 -8.64 14.33
CA ILE A 135 7.09 -8.70 15.59
C ILE A 135 5.63 -8.32 15.29
N TYR A 136 4.71 -9.24 15.61
CA TYR A 136 3.28 -8.96 15.54
C TYR A 136 2.86 -8.16 16.77
N MET A 137 2.75 -6.84 16.60
CA MET A 137 2.25 -5.90 17.60
C MET A 137 0.72 -5.99 17.63
N ARG A 138 0.20 -6.87 18.49
CA ARG A 138 -1.24 -7.04 18.75
C ARG A 138 -1.80 -5.94 19.67
N TRP A 139 -3.07 -6.09 20.06
CA TRP A 139 -3.83 -5.22 20.95
C TRP A 139 -3.86 -5.74 22.40
N PRO A 140 -4.23 -4.89 23.40
CA PRO A 140 -4.40 -5.32 24.79
C PRO A 140 -5.70 -6.09 25.03
N ARG A 141 -5.69 -6.96 26.05
CA ARG A 141 -6.89 -7.64 26.57
C ARG A 141 -7.84 -6.66 27.27
N THR A 142 -9.11 -7.05 27.44
CA THR A 142 -10.02 -6.37 28.37
C THR A 142 -9.52 -6.50 29.82
N PRO A 143 -9.53 -5.42 30.62
CA PRO A 143 -9.20 -5.51 32.05
C PRO A 143 -10.14 -6.44 32.80
N ASP A 144 -9.59 -7.21 33.74
CA ASP A 144 -10.32 -8.06 34.69
C ASP A 144 -11.34 -9.02 34.02
N ASP A 145 -11.00 -9.53 32.82
CA ASP A 145 -11.85 -10.42 32.01
C ASP A 145 -13.25 -9.86 31.73
N LYS A 146 -13.41 -8.52 31.77
CA LYS A 146 -14.68 -7.85 31.48
C LYS A 146 -15.14 -8.17 30.06
N ALA A 147 -16.43 -8.42 29.91
CA ALA A 147 -17.04 -8.52 28.59
C ALA A 147 -16.82 -7.22 27.79
N PRO A 148 -16.58 -7.26 26.48
CA PRO A 148 -16.38 -6.04 25.67
C PRO A 148 -17.53 -5.03 25.72
N THR A 149 -18.74 -5.51 26.06
CA THR A 149 -19.95 -4.69 26.24
C THR A 149 -20.04 -4.00 27.58
N ASP A 150 -19.10 -4.26 28.51
CA ASP A 150 -19.11 -3.65 29.83
C ASP A 150 -19.07 -2.11 29.71
N PRO A 151 -19.96 -1.39 30.43
CA PRO A 151 -20.09 0.06 30.30
C PRO A 151 -18.86 0.82 30.80
N SER A 152 -18.04 0.23 31.69
CA SER A 152 -16.81 0.84 32.20
C SER A 152 -15.67 0.85 31.17
N LEU A 153 -15.74 -0.01 30.15
CA LEU A 153 -14.77 -0.07 29.07
C LEU A 153 -15.02 1.07 28.08
N THR A 154 -14.36 2.20 28.29
CA THR A 154 -14.45 3.37 27.42
C THR A 154 -13.35 3.35 26.35
N ALA A 155 -13.44 4.22 25.35
CA ALA A 155 -12.34 4.44 24.42
C ALA A 155 -11.05 4.87 25.17
N ASP A 156 -11.18 5.69 26.22
CA ASP A 156 -10.03 6.13 27.02
C ASP A 156 -9.41 5.00 27.84
N THR A 157 -10.22 4.04 28.30
CA THR A 157 -9.71 2.83 28.96
C THR A 157 -8.81 2.02 28.02
N TRP A 158 -9.16 1.90 26.74
CA TRP A 158 -8.31 1.18 25.78
C TRP A 158 -7.01 1.94 25.51
N ASN A 159 -7.13 3.25 25.27
CA ASN A 159 -5.98 4.11 25.02
C ASN A 159 -5.00 4.10 26.19
N SER A 160 -5.51 4.19 27.42
CA SER A 160 -4.68 4.20 28.61
C SER A 160 -3.92 2.89 28.78
N LEU A 161 -4.53 1.73 28.49
CA LEU A 161 -3.85 0.44 28.50
C LEU A 161 -2.72 0.40 27.47
N TRP A 162 -2.99 0.88 26.26
CA TRP A 162 -2.07 0.80 25.12
C TRP A 162 -0.82 1.66 25.28
N THR A 163 -0.97 2.87 25.83
CA THR A 163 0.10 3.88 25.91
C THR A 163 0.96 3.76 27.17
N ARG A 164 0.75 2.75 28.03
CA ARG A 164 1.57 2.58 29.24
C ARG A 164 3.00 2.23 28.86
N ALA A 165 3.95 2.79 29.61
CA ALA A 165 5.33 2.33 29.56
C ALA A 165 5.43 0.89 30.06
N TYR A 166 6.21 0.07 29.38
CA TYR A 166 6.61 -1.26 29.83
C TYR A 166 7.56 -1.14 31.02
N THR A 167 7.21 -1.82 32.11
CA THR A 167 7.92 -1.73 33.41
C THR A 167 8.87 -2.90 33.67
N GLY A 168 8.82 -3.97 32.86
CA GLY A 168 9.62 -5.16 33.10
C GLY A 168 9.01 -6.19 34.05
N GLY A 169 7.77 -5.96 34.51
CA GLY A 169 7.08 -6.83 35.46
C GLY A 169 5.78 -7.44 34.92
N TRP A 170 5.18 -8.30 35.74
CA TRP A 170 3.88 -8.95 35.50
C TRP A 170 2.71 -8.04 35.90
N ASP A 171 2.69 -6.81 35.38
CA ASP A 171 1.69 -5.78 35.69
C ASP A 171 0.76 -5.46 34.48
N GLY A 172 0.78 -6.35 33.49
CA GLY A 172 0.04 -6.23 32.24
C GLY A 172 0.62 -5.21 31.26
N THR A 173 1.83 -4.66 31.50
CA THR A 173 2.48 -3.76 30.55
C THR A 173 3.22 -4.50 29.42
N ASN A 174 3.27 -5.82 29.45
CA ASN A 174 3.79 -6.71 28.40
C ASN A 174 2.87 -6.84 27.16
N GLU A 175 1.87 -5.96 27.04
CA GLU A 175 0.93 -5.89 25.91
C GLU A 175 0.78 -4.46 25.35
N THR A 176 1.73 -3.58 25.68
CA THR A 176 1.68 -2.16 25.32
C THR A 176 2.48 -1.87 24.08
N LYS A 177 2.24 -0.70 23.47
CA LYS A 177 3.09 -0.16 22.40
C LYS A 177 4.57 -0.21 22.77
N ASP A 178 4.89 0.29 23.97
CA ASP A 178 6.25 0.44 24.46
C ASP A 178 6.95 -0.92 24.62
N TYR A 179 6.24 -1.95 25.08
CA TYR A 179 6.78 -3.31 25.14
C TYR A 179 7.16 -3.83 23.74
N PHE A 180 6.26 -3.75 22.75
CA PHE A 180 6.52 -4.28 21.41
C PHE A 180 7.65 -3.51 20.70
N GLU A 181 7.70 -2.18 20.85
CA GLU A 181 8.78 -1.37 20.29
C GLU A 181 10.13 -1.72 20.92
N LYS A 182 10.19 -1.83 22.25
CA LYS A 182 11.42 -2.23 22.97
C LYS A 182 11.87 -3.63 22.59
N LEU A 183 10.95 -4.60 22.50
CA LEU A 183 11.28 -5.96 22.08
C LEU A 183 11.84 -6.01 20.67
N MET A 184 11.20 -5.31 19.72
CA MET A 184 11.69 -5.23 18.35
C MET A 184 13.08 -4.60 18.29
N LEU A 185 13.31 -3.48 18.99
CA LEU A 185 14.61 -2.83 19.03
C LEU A 185 15.69 -3.72 19.64
N ALA A 186 15.36 -4.47 20.70
CA ALA A 186 16.27 -5.43 21.33
C ALA A 186 16.59 -6.60 20.39
N CYS A 187 15.61 -7.13 19.64
CA CYS A 187 15.86 -8.14 18.62
C CYS A 187 16.74 -7.58 17.48
N ARG A 188 16.45 -6.35 17.01
CA ARG A 188 17.19 -5.69 15.93
C ARG A 188 18.66 -5.44 16.29
N SER A 189 18.96 -5.08 17.53
CA SER A 189 20.34 -4.87 18.00
C SER A 189 21.09 -6.19 18.24
N THR A 190 20.38 -7.25 18.64
CA THR A 190 20.98 -8.55 18.97
C THR A 190 21.23 -9.41 17.73
N TYR A 191 20.26 -9.48 16.81
CA TYR A 191 20.27 -10.42 15.68
C TYR A 191 20.65 -9.73 14.38
N THR A 192 21.87 -9.21 14.30
CA THR A 192 22.38 -8.41 13.17
C THR A 192 22.75 -9.24 11.93
N THR A 193 22.75 -10.56 12.03
CA THR A 193 23.06 -11.48 10.91
C THR A 193 21.88 -11.70 9.96
N VAL A 194 20.72 -11.14 10.25
CA VAL A 194 19.50 -11.21 9.42
C VAL A 194 19.00 -9.80 9.12
N LYS A 195 17.99 -9.67 8.26
CA LYS A 195 17.36 -8.36 8.00
C LYS A 195 16.87 -7.72 9.31
N PRO A 196 16.98 -6.39 9.47
CA PRO A 196 16.48 -5.71 10.66
C PRO A 196 15.03 -6.08 10.94
N PHE A 197 14.73 -6.46 12.19
CA PHE A 197 13.37 -6.78 12.61
C PHE A 197 12.42 -5.60 12.35
N LEU A 198 11.21 -5.90 11.89
CA LEU A 198 10.13 -4.93 11.65
C LEU A 198 8.92 -5.26 12.53
N ILE A 199 7.92 -4.38 12.53
CA ILE A 199 6.65 -4.56 13.24
C ILE A 199 5.49 -4.63 12.24
N VAL A 200 4.53 -5.51 12.48
CA VAL A 200 3.17 -5.38 11.92
C VAL A 200 2.31 -4.60 12.93
N PRO A 201 1.97 -3.32 12.69
CA PRO A 201 1.53 -2.39 13.72
C PRO A 201 0.02 -2.45 13.98
N VAL A 202 -0.53 -3.63 14.24
CA VAL A 202 -2.00 -3.80 14.42
C VAL A 202 -2.52 -3.03 15.62
N GLY A 203 -1.82 -3.08 16.76
CA GLY A 203 -2.19 -2.29 17.95
C GLY A 203 -2.25 -0.78 17.68
N GLU A 204 -1.32 -0.23 16.88
CA GLU A 204 -1.36 1.19 16.50
C GLU A 204 -2.53 1.52 15.57
N VAL A 205 -2.91 0.61 14.66
CA VAL A 205 -4.11 0.77 13.83
C VAL A 205 -5.36 0.79 14.71
N PHE A 206 -5.44 -0.10 15.70
CA PHE A 206 -6.54 -0.13 16.66
C PHE A 206 -6.60 1.15 17.50
N TYR A 207 -5.45 1.67 17.95
CA TYR A 207 -5.37 2.95 18.65
C TYR A 207 -5.93 4.11 17.80
N SER A 208 -5.51 4.19 16.53
CA SER A 208 -6.01 5.21 15.60
C SER A 208 -7.51 5.08 15.33
N LEU A 209 -8.00 3.86 15.09
CA LEU A 209 -9.43 3.59 14.94
C LEU A 209 -10.22 3.94 16.20
N ASN A 210 -9.72 3.61 17.40
CA ASN A 210 -10.38 3.91 18.65
C ASN A 210 -10.58 5.43 18.83
N ASN A 211 -9.58 6.22 18.47
CA ASN A 211 -9.68 7.68 18.49
C ASN A 211 -10.69 8.19 17.47
N LYS A 212 -10.73 7.63 16.26
CA LYS A 212 -11.74 7.97 15.24
C LYS A 212 -13.16 7.60 15.72
N MET A 213 -13.34 6.42 16.34
CA MET A 213 -14.61 5.97 16.91
C MET A 213 -15.08 6.90 18.04
N LYS A 214 -14.19 7.25 18.97
CA LYS A 214 -14.45 8.20 20.06
C LYS A 214 -14.94 9.55 19.53
N ASN A 215 -14.42 9.98 18.38
CA ASN A 215 -14.78 11.24 17.73
C ASN A 215 -15.96 11.12 16.75
N GLY A 216 -16.68 9.99 16.73
CA GLY A 216 -17.84 9.79 15.86
C GLY A 216 -17.50 9.68 14.37
N GLN A 217 -16.25 9.37 14.02
CA GLN A 217 -15.75 9.30 12.65
C GLN A 217 -15.86 7.89 12.04
N VAL A 218 -16.40 6.92 12.80
CA VAL A 218 -16.61 5.54 12.33
C VAL A 218 -18.11 5.21 12.46
N PRO A 219 -18.86 5.12 11.36
CA PRO A 219 -20.30 4.86 11.40
C PRO A 219 -20.65 3.58 12.17
N GLY A 220 -21.53 3.67 13.16
CA GLY A 220 -21.96 2.53 13.99
C GLY A 220 -20.99 2.10 15.10
N TYR A 221 -19.80 2.72 15.20
CA TYR A 221 -18.79 2.41 16.21
C TYR A 221 -18.41 3.64 17.03
N SER A 222 -18.52 3.54 18.35
CA SER A 222 -18.16 4.59 19.31
C SER A 222 -16.91 4.27 20.12
N LYS A 223 -16.48 3.00 20.16
CA LYS A 223 -15.26 2.56 20.86
C LYS A 223 -14.74 1.23 20.30
N ILE A 224 -13.42 1.04 20.36
CA ILE A 224 -12.75 -0.13 19.76
C ILE A 224 -13.15 -1.47 20.35
N TRP A 225 -13.66 -1.49 21.60
CA TRP A 225 -14.17 -2.70 22.24
C TRP A 225 -15.30 -3.38 21.44
N GLN A 226 -16.00 -2.65 20.57
CA GLN A 226 -16.99 -3.23 19.66
C GLN A 226 -16.39 -4.10 18.55
N LEU A 227 -15.07 -4.08 18.36
CA LEU A 227 -14.34 -4.99 17.47
C LEU A 227 -13.93 -6.30 18.16
N TYR A 228 -14.15 -6.42 19.47
CA TYR A 228 -13.83 -7.60 20.24
C TYR A 228 -15.05 -8.53 20.31
N SER A 229 -14.85 -9.83 20.11
CA SER A 229 -15.88 -10.86 20.29
C SER A 229 -15.93 -11.36 21.73
N ASP A 230 -14.79 -11.36 22.42
CA ASP A 230 -14.64 -11.64 23.84
C ASP A 230 -13.50 -10.78 24.43
N GLY A 231 -12.93 -11.15 25.58
CA GLY A 231 -11.89 -10.36 26.23
C GLY A 231 -10.59 -10.15 25.42
N ILE A 232 -10.39 -10.88 24.31
CA ILE A 232 -9.17 -10.76 23.49
C ILE A 232 -9.37 -11.06 22.00
N HIS A 233 -10.32 -11.90 21.62
CA HIS A 233 -10.56 -12.29 20.23
C HIS A 233 -11.38 -11.24 19.49
N MET A 234 -11.28 -11.28 18.16
CA MET A 234 -11.88 -10.27 17.29
C MET A 234 -13.22 -10.74 16.71
N THR A 235 -14.09 -9.76 16.45
CA THR A 235 -15.20 -9.93 15.51
C THR A 235 -14.69 -10.01 14.08
N SER A 236 -15.55 -10.32 13.11
CA SER A 236 -15.15 -10.35 11.69
C SER A 236 -14.61 -9.00 11.20
N THR A 237 -15.20 -7.87 11.66
CA THR A 237 -14.68 -6.53 11.39
C THR A 237 -13.30 -6.32 12.01
N GLY A 238 -13.10 -6.74 13.27
CA GLY A 238 -11.79 -6.68 13.93
C GLY A 238 -10.74 -7.48 13.17
N SER A 239 -11.06 -8.72 12.79
CA SER A 239 -10.19 -9.58 11.96
C SER A 239 -9.85 -8.95 10.61
N TYR A 240 -10.78 -8.22 9.97
CA TYR A 240 -10.47 -7.49 8.74
C TYR A 240 -9.41 -6.42 8.96
N VAL A 241 -9.47 -5.67 10.06
CA VAL A 241 -8.43 -4.69 10.43
C VAL A 241 -7.08 -5.39 10.57
N VAL A 242 -7.03 -6.55 11.24
CA VAL A 242 -5.79 -7.34 11.40
C VAL A 242 -5.25 -7.78 10.04
N GLY A 243 -6.04 -8.51 9.25
CA GLY A 243 -5.63 -9.04 7.96
C GLY A 243 -5.20 -7.95 6.97
N LEU A 244 -5.91 -6.82 6.93
CA LEU A 244 -5.58 -5.70 6.07
C LEU A 244 -4.27 -5.01 6.49
N THR A 245 -4.00 -4.92 7.80
CA THR A 245 -2.72 -4.40 8.33
C THR A 245 -1.55 -5.30 7.95
N PHE A 246 -1.75 -6.62 8.02
CA PHE A 246 -0.77 -7.59 7.53
C PHE A 246 -0.54 -7.44 6.02
N TYR A 247 -1.60 -7.34 5.22
CA TYR A 247 -1.48 -7.12 3.77
C TYR A 247 -0.65 -5.87 3.47
N ALA A 248 -1.04 -4.71 4.03
CA ALA A 248 -0.36 -3.45 3.79
C ALA A 248 1.12 -3.50 4.19
N THR A 249 1.43 -4.17 5.29
CA THR A 249 2.79 -4.28 5.83
C THR A 249 3.66 -5.25 5.01
N LEU A 250 3.18 -6.47 4.78
CA LEU A 250 3.92 -7.53 4.09
C LEU A 250 4.17 -7.18 2.62
N TYR A 251 3.14 -6.67 1.94
CA TYR A 251 3.23 -6.31 0.52
C TYR A 251 3.73 -4.90 0.29
N LYS A 252 3.85 -4.09 1.36
CA LYS A 252 4.23 -2.67 1.29
C LYS A 252 3.35 -1.88 0.32
N LYS A 253 2.05 -2.18 0.31
CA LYS A 253 1.07 -1.67 -0.65
C LYS A 253 -0.05 -0.95 0.05
N ASP A 254 -0.56 0.06 -0.62
CA ASP A 254 -1.76 0.78 -0.21
C ASP A 254 -3.00 -0.14 -0.27
N PRO A 255 -3.68 -0.41 0.86
CA PRO A 255 -4.87 -1.25 0.90
C PRO A 255 -6.16 -0.53 0.46
N ARG A 256 -6.13 0.76 0.17
CA ARG A 256 -7.34 1.52 -0.20
C ARG A 256 -7.89 1.07 -1.55
N GLY A 257 -9.19 0.80 -1.59
CA GLY A 257 -9.89 0.27 -2.76
C GLY A 257 -9.82 -1.25 -2.92
N THR A 258 -9.16 -1.97 -2.01
CA THR A 258 -9.19 -3.44 -2.01
C THR A 258 -10.59 -3.96 -1.68
N SER A 259 -10.99 -5.08 -2.29
CA SER A 259 -12.24 -5.76 -1.92
C SER A 259 -12.11 -6.40 -0.54
N VAL A 260 -13.21 -6.44 0.22
CA VAL A 260 -13.29 -7.22 1.48
C VAL A 260 -13.61 -8.68 1.13
N PRO A 261 -12.72 -9.64 1.43
CA PRO A 261 -13.04 -11.05 1.23
C PRO A 261 -14.18 -11.54 2.14
N SER A 262 -14.97 -12.50 1.67
CA SER A 262 -16.09 -13.09 2.41
C SER A 262 -15.69 -13.74 3.74
N GLN A 263 -14.42 -14.12 3.88
CA GLN A 263 -13.82 -14.65 5.10
C GLN A 263 -13.93 -13.67 6.29
N TYR A 264 -14.05 -12.37 6.00
CA TYR A 264 -14.26 -11.32 7.01
C TYR A 264 -15.73 -10.93 7.17
N GLY A 265 -16.66 -11.70 6.60
CA GLY A 265 -18.09 -11.41 6.66
C GLY A 265 -18.48 -10.15 5.88
N THR A 266 -19.63 -9.58 6.25
CA THR A 266 -20.15 -8.35 5.64
C THR A 266 -19.82 -7.16 6.53
N ILE A 267 -19.13 -6.16 5.96
CA ILE A 267 -18.76 -4.92 6.64
C ILE A 267 -19.36 -3.75 5.84
N PRO A 268 -20.06 -2.79 6.48
CA PRO A 268 -20.57 -1.60 5.80
C PRO A 268 -19.47 -0.85 5.03
N SER A 269 -19.77 -0.41 3.80
CA SER A 269 -18.76 0.15 2.88
C SER A 269 -18.10 1.44 3.39
N ASP A 270 -18.85 2.24 4.15
CA ASP A 270 -18.34 3.43 4.84
C ASP A 270 -17.34 3.08 5.95
N VAL A 271 -17.62 2.03 6.73
CA VAL A 271 -16.70 1.48 7.73
C VAL A 271 -15.44 0.90 7.07
N VAL A 272 -15.59 0.16 5.97
CA VAL A 272 -14.47 -0.38 5.17
C VAL A 272 -13.54 0.74 4.72
N THR A 273 -14.10 1.84 4.21
CA THR A 273 -13.32 3.00 3.76
C THR A 273 -12.50 3.61 4.90
N VAL A 274 -13.10 3.76 6.08
CA VAL A 274 -12.37 4.28 7.26
C VAL A 274 -11.27 3.31 7.72
N ILE A 275 -11.53 2.00 7.72
CA ILE A 275 -10.53 0.98 8.06
C ILE A 275 -9.35 1.04 7.08
N GLN A 276 -9.60 1.02 5.78
CA GLN A 276 -8.55 1.04 4.75
C GLN A 276 -7.68 2.31 4.84
N ASN A 277 -8.32 3.48 5.00
CA ASN A 277 -7.62 4.74 5.20
C ASN A 277 -6.75 4.71 6.46
N THR A 278 -7.31 4.24 7.58
CA THR A 278 -6.60 4.20 8.87
C THR A 278 -5.42 3.24 8.84
N VAL A 279 -5.60 2.05 8.25
CA VAL A 279 -4.51 1.08 8.06
C VAL A 279 -3.38 1.71 7.25
N TRP A 280 -3.69 2.35 6.12
CA TRP A 280 -2.64 2.95 5.30
C TRP A 280 -1.95 4.12 6.01
N GLU A 281 -2.71 5.03 6.62
CA GLU A 281 -2.19 6.16 7.40
C GLU A 281 -1.17 5.69 8.44
N VAL A 282 -1.51 4.65 9.22
CA VAL A 282 -0.61 4.11 10.25
C VAL A 282 0.55 3.36 9.62
N VAL A 283 0.31 2.35 8.79
CA VAL A 283 1.37 1.48 8.26
C VAL A 283 2.42 2.28 7.46
N SER A 284 1.98 3.24 6.66
CA SER A 284 2.86 4.04 5.80
C SER A 284 3.71 5.07 6.56
N THR A 285 3.30 5.47 7.77
CA THR A 285 4.02 6.46 8.60
C THR A 285 4.72 5.84 9.80
N TYR A 286 4.38 4.61 10.16
CA TYR A 286 4.94 3.94 11.31
C TYR A 286 6.39 3.51 11.04
N GLN A 287 7.33 4.15 11.74
CA GLN A 287 8.79 4.02 11.51
C GLN A 287 9.33 2.58 11.53
N TYR A 288 8.63 1.64 12.16
CA TYR A 288 9.06 0.25 12.28
C TYR A 288 8.33 -0.72 11.36
N SER A 289 7.38 -0.26 10.53
CA SER A 289 6.66 -1.12 9.58
C SER A 289 7.54 -1.60 8.42
N GLY A 290 8.60 -0.85 8.10
CA GLY A 290 9.43 -1.05 6.92
C GLY A 290 8.70 -0.74 5.60
N VAL A 291 7.55 -0.08 5.70
CA VAL A 291 6.84 0.55 4.58
C VAL A 291 7.24 2.02 4.57
N SER A 292 7.99 2.43 3.55
CA SER A 292 8.14 3.85 3.27
C SER A 292 6.83 4.32 2.65
N GLY A 293 5.98 4.95 3.45
CA GLY A 293 4.86 5.69 2.92
C GLY A 293 5.37 6.68 1.90
N GLY A 294 5.20 6.36 0.62
CA GLY A 294 5.19 7.39 -0.39
C GLY A 294 4.05 8.31 0.01
N SER A 295 4.36 9.41 0.70
CA SER A 295 3.47 10.54 0.77
C SER A 295 3.39 11.08 -0.65
N THR A 296 2.58 10.41 -1.48
CA THR A 296 2.24 10.85 -2.81
C THR A 296 1.19 11.91 -2.62
N VAL A 297 1.63 13.17 -2.60
CA VAL A 297 0.75 14.31 -2.77
C VAL A 297 0.30 14.27 -4.23
N PRO A 298 -0.98 13.97 -4.50
CA PRO A 298 -1.46 13.86 -5.87
C PRO A 298 -1.42 15.23 -6.56
N VAL A 299 -1.15 15.24 -7.86
CA VAL A 299 -1.38 16.43 -8.69
C VAL A 299 -2.89 16.67 -8.76
N THR A 300 -3.33 17.89 -8.49
CA THR A 300 -4.73 18.31 -8.59
C THR A 300 -4.96 19.25 -9.77
N GLY A 301 -3.90 19.77 -10.40
CA GLY A 301 -4.02 20.58 -11.62
C GLY A 301 -2.68 20.87 -12.30
N VAL A 302 -2.74 21.15 -13.61
CA VAL A 302 -1.61 21.63 -14.43
C VAL A 302 -2.06 22.84 -15.24
N SER A 303 -1.29 23.92 -15.22
CA SER A 303 -1.50 25.10 -16.09
C SER A 303 -0.30 25.33 -17.01
N ILE A 304 -0.53 25.83 -18.23
CA ILE A 304 0.52 26.08 -19.23
C ILE A 304 0.50 27.56 -19.63
N SER A 305 1.68 28.17 -19.74
CA SER A 305 1.87 29.56 -20.19
C SER A 305 3.01 29.67 -21.23
N PRO A 306 2.86 30.49 -22.29
CA PRO A 306 1.64 31.22 -22.68
C PRO A 306 0.56 30.28 -23.25
N THR A 307 -0.71 30.64 -23.08
CA THR A 307 -1.86 29.82 -23.53
C THR A 307 -2.05 29.81 -25.04
N THR A 308 -1.55 30.85 -25.73
CA THR A 308 -1.52 30.96 -27.18
C THR A 308 -0.19 31.52 -27.65
N LEU A 309 0.28 31.02 -28.80
CA LEU A 309 1.49 31.51 -29.45
C LEU A 309 1.20 31.89 -30.88
N SER A 310 1.82 32.99 -31.33
CA SER A 310 1.84 33.36 -32.74
C SER A 310 3.26 33.45 -33.27
N LEU A 311 3.66 32.44 -34.04
CA LEU A 311 5.05 32.26 -34.51
C LEU A 311 5.12 32.29 -36.04
N THR A 312 6.22 32.82 -36.57
CA THR A 312 6.62 32.67 -37.97
C THR A 312 7.38 31.36 -38.13
N VAL A 313 7.28 30.70 -39.30
CA VAL A 313 8.06 29.48 -39.59
C VAL A 313 9.55 29.70 -39.29
N GLY A 314 10.15 28.75 -38.56
CA GLY A 314 11.52 28.82 -38.07
C GLY A 314 11.69 29.53 -36.71
N GLN A 315 10.66 30.23 -36.20
CA GLN A 315 10.70 30.78 -34.85
C GLN A 315 10.39 29.72 -33.80
N THR A 316 10.93 29.95 -32.61
CA THR A 316 10.71 29.12 -31.44
C THR A 316 10.07 29.93 -30.31
N SER A 317 9.41 29.23 -29.39
CA SER A 317 8.92 29.82 -28.14
C SER A 317 8.84 28.78 -27.05
N GLN A 318 9.09 29.21 -25.81
CA GLN A 318 9.13 28.34 -24.65
C GLN A 318 7.77 28.28 -23.96
N LEU A 319 7.27 27.08 -23.70
CA LEU A 319 6.13 26.84 -22.83
C LEU A 319 6.60 26.52 -21.41
N THR A 320 5.87 27.01 -20.42
CA THR A 320 6.08 26.73 -19.00
C THR A 320 4.85 26.03 -18.45
N ALA A 321 5.03 24.90 -17.78
CA ALA A 321 3.95 24.20 -17.08
C ALA A 321 4.10 24.35 -15.56
N THR A 322 2.99 24.64 -14.88
CA THR A 322 2.91 24.78 -13.43
C THR A 322 1.99 23.69 -12.86
N VAL A 323 2.51 22.88 -11.95
CA VAL A 323 1.81 21.75 -11.31
C VAL A 323 1.32 22.16 -9.93
N THR A 324 0.05 21.84 -9.61
CA THR A 324 -0.61 22.12 -8.32
C THR A 324 -1.02 20.81 -7.65
N PRO A 325 -0.88 20.67 -6.32
CA PRO A 325 -0.21 21.60 -5.41
C PRO A 325 1.31 21.64 -5.65
N SER A 326 1.96 22.71 -5.18
CA SER A 326 3.41 22.90 -5.39
C SER A 326 4.26 21.84 -4.69
N ASN A 327 3.70 21.04 -3.78
CA ASN A 327 4.33 19.90 -3.14
C ASN A 327 3.90 18.54 -3.73
N ALA A 328 3.25 18.52 -4.90
CA ALA A 328 2.91 17.27 -5.58
C ALA A 328 4.15 16.39 -5.77
N THR A 329 4.01 15.09 -5.49
CA THR A 329 5.14 14.15 -5.41
C THR A 329 5.73 13.84 -6.79
N ASN A 330 4.93 13.91 -7.85
CA ASN A 330 5.38 13.81 -9.24
C ASN A 330 4.92 15.04 -10.02
N LYS A 331 5.87 15.85 -10.50
CA LYS A 331 5.61 17.08 -11.29
C LYS A 331 6.08 16.96 -12.74
N ALA A 332 6.40 15.75 -13.20
CA ALA A 332 6.85 15.55 -14.57
C ALA A 332 5.75 15.93 -15.57
N VAL A 333 6.12 16.67 -16.61
CA VAL A 333 5.23 17.11 -17.69
C VAL A 333 5.75 16.55 -19.00
N THR A 334 4.89 15.89 -19.76
CA THR A 334 5.19 15.42 -21.11
C THR A 334 4.57 16.39 -22.12
N TRP A 335 5.32 16.70 -23.17
CA TRP A 335 4.86 17.59 -24.24
C TRP A 335 4.57 16.80 -25.51
N SER A 336 3.46 17.11 -26.16
CA SER A 336 3.04 16.55 -27.43
C SER A 336 2.49 17.65 -28.33
N SER A 337 2.53 17.44 -29.65
CA SER A 337 1.89 18.30 -30.64
C SER A 337 0.91 17.47 -31.46
N SER A 338 -0.29 18.00 -31.69
CA SER A 338 -1.29 17.38 -32.56
C SER A 338 -0.87 17.35 -34.03
N ASN A 339 0.08 18.20 -34.43
CA ASN A 339 0.60 18.22 -35.78
C ASN A 339 2.07 18.70 -35.82
N ALA A 340 3.00 17.74 -35.80
CA ALA A 340 4.44 18.00 -35.85
C ALA A 340 4.91 18.66 -37.16
N LEU A 341 4.14 18.55 -38.25
CA LEU A 341 4.46 19.22 -39.52
C LEU A 341 4.15 20.73 -39.47
N VAL A 342 3.32 21.17 -38.53
CA VAL A 342 2.98 22.58 -38.29
C VAL A 342 3.81 23.15 -37.16
N ALA A 343 3.84 22.47 -36.01
CA ALA A 343 4.65 22.84 -34.86
C ALA A 343 5.16 21.60 -34.13
N SER A 344 6.45 21.52 -33.85
CA SER A 344 7.04 20.50 -32.98
C SER A 344 7.28 21.08 -31.59
N VAL A 345 7.26 20.22 -30.56
CA VAL A 345 7.61 20.59 -29.18
C VAL A 345 8.60 19.56 -28.65
N ASN A 346 9.68 20.00 -28.03
CA ASN A 346 10.67 19.09 -27.45
C ASN A 346 10.32 18.72 -25.99
N SER A 347 11.13 17.87 -25.36
CA SER A 347 10.93 17.44 -23.97
C SER A 347 11.01 18.57 -22.94
N SER A 348 11.63 19.70 -23.28
CA SER A 348 11.70 20.88 -22.41
C SER A 348 10.56 21.87 -22.64
N GLY A 349 9.60 21.59 -23.52
CA GLY A 349 8.50 22.50 -23.85
C GLY A 349 8.85 23.61 -24.85
N LEU A 350 9.99 23.52 -25.54
CA LEU A 350 10.36 24.45 -26.59
C LEU A 350 9.60 24.10 -27.88
N VAL A 351 8.71 24.98 -28.29
CA VAL A 351 7.93 24.86 -29.53
C VAL A 351 8.72 25.45 -30.69
N THR A 352 8.76 24.75 -31.82
CA THR A 352 9.34 25.22 -33.09
C THR A 352 8.29 25.22 -34.18
N ALA A 353 8.09 26.34 -34.87
CA ALA A 353 7.18 26.43 -36.00
C ALA A 353 7.82 25.79 -37.25
N ALA A 354 7.32 24.62 -37.65
CA ALA A 354 7.84 23.83 -38.77
C ALA A 354 7.13 24.13 -40.10
N GLY A 355 5.86 24.53 -40.03
CA GLY A 355 5.04 24.71 -41.23
C GLY A 355 3.82 25.58 -41.00
N ALA A 356 3.07 25.82 -42.07
CA ALA A 356 1.91 26.67 -42.02
C ALA A 356 0.67 25.91 -41.52
N GLY A 357 0.07 26.35 -40.41
CA GLY A 357 -1.22 25.85 -39.93
C GLY A 357 -1.49 26.18 -38.47
N THR A 358 -2.49 25.51 -37.89
CA THR A 358 -2.75 25.51 -36.45
C THR A 358 -2.38 24.15 -35.89
N ALA A 359 -1.67 24.17 -34.76
CA ALA A 359 -1.38 22.99 -33.96
C ALA A 359 -1.85 23.24 -32.52
N THR A 360 -2.22 22.16 -31.85
CA THR A 360 -2.54 22.10 -30.42
C THR A 360 -1.40 21.34 -29.76
N THR A 361 -0.81 21.93 -28.73
CA THR A 361 0.22 21.26 -27.91
C THR A 361 -0.38 20.93 -26.55
N GLY A 362 -0.17 19.71 -26.05
CA GLY A 362 -0.48 19.35 -24.66
C GLY A 362 -1.38 18.13 -24.46
N ASP A 363 -0.76 17.04 -23.99
CA ASP A 363 -1.32 16.15 -22.97
C ASP A 363 -0.36 16.16 -21.78
N ALA A 364 -0.62 16.97 -20.77
CA ALA A 364 0.15 16.96 -19.53
C ALA A 364 -0.37 15.85 -18.61
N THR A 365 0.01 14.60 -18.86
CA THR A 365 -0.26 13.49 -17.93
C THR A 365 0.81 13.44 -16.87
N ALA A 366 0.46 13.77 -15.63
CA ALA A 366 1.27 13.48 -14.46
C ALA A 366 1.04 12.00 -14.06
N ASP A 367 1.59 11.07 -14.83
CA ASP A 367 2.07 9.80 -14.28
C ASP A 367 3.05 9.13 -15.23
N GLY A 368 4.19 8.71 -14.68
CA GLY A 368 5.29 8.20 -15.46
C GLY A 368 5.05 6.75 -15.87
N LYS A 369 4.60 6.52 -17.11
CA LYS A 369 5.05 5.41 -17.98
C LYS A 369 5.11 5.85 -19.43
N ALA A 370 6.31 5.75 -20.01
CA ALA A 370 6.55 5.97 -21.42
C ALA A 370 5.67 5.03 -22.26
N ARG A 371 4.80 5.61 -23.10
CA ARG A 371 4.23 4.89 -24.24
C ARG A 371 5.36 4.74 -25.27
N ARG A 372 5.83 3.50 -25.52
CA ARG A 372 6.69 3.25 -26.68
C ARG A 372 5.94 3.71 -27.93
N PRO A 373 6.53 4.56 -28.80
CA PRO A 373 5.95 4.83 -30.10
C PRO A 373 5.86 3.51 -30.88
N ALA A 374 4.69 3.24 -31.48
CA ALA A 374 4.59 2.22 -32.51
C ALA A 374 5.53 2.60 -33.66
N PRO A 375 6.23 1.63 -34.29
CA PRO A 375 7.06 1.93 -35.44
C PRO A 375 6.17 2.45 -36.59
N PRO A 376 6.62 3.45 -37.36
CA PRO A 376 5.86 3.93 -38.51
C PRO A 376 5.72 2.79 -39.53
N GLN A 377 4.48 2.41 -39.84
CA GLN A 377 4.20 1.64 -41.04
C GLN A 377 4.49 2.53 -42.24
N SER A 378 5.54 2.20 -42.99
CA SER A 378 5.77 2.73 -44.31
C SER A 378 4.80 2.07 -45.29
N THR A 379 4.00 2.89 -45.97
CA THR A 379 3.51 2.52 -47.30
C THR A 379 3.93 3.62 -48.25
N ALA A 380 5.05 3.36 -48.93
CA ALA A 380 5.44 4.10 -50.13
C ALA A 380 4.99 3.28 -51.34
N GLY A 381 4.30 3.93 -52.27
CA GLY A 381 3.97 3.41 -53.60
C GLY A 381 3.41 4.55 -54.47
N PRO A 382 3.71 4.59 -55.78
CA PRO A 382 4.37 5.76 -56.37
C PRO A 382 3.51 6.63 -57.28
N ASN A 383 4.03 7.84 -57.52
CA ASN A 383 3.72 8.81 -58.57
C ASN A 383 3.10 8.21 -59.85
N THR A 384 1.95 8.72 -60.29
CA THR A 384 1.64 8.92 -61.72
C THR A 384 0.89 10.23 -61.94
N ARG A 385 1.30 10.94 -62.99
CA ARG A 385 0.74 12.20 -63.50
C ARG A 385 -0.66 11.98 -64.08
N GLY A 386 -1.54 12.99 -63.98
CA GLY A 386 -2.76 13.03 -64.81
C GLY A 386 -3.76 14.13 -64.44
N ASN A 387 -3.63 15.27 -65.11
CA ASN A 387 -4.67 16.23 -65.54
C ASN A 387 -5.86 16.65 -64.64
N LEU A 388 -6.03 17.98 -64.63
CA LEU A 388 -7.26 18.74 -64.46
C LEU A 388 -8.55 17.99 -64.84
N ARG A 389 -9.58 18.10 -63.98
CA ARG A 389 -10.94 18.51 -64.36
C ARG A 389 -11.69 19.11 -63.17
N THR A 390 -12.46 20.14 -63.47
CA THR A 390 -13.25 21.02 -62.62
C THR A 390 -14.68 20.53 -62.41
N ALA A 391 -15.28 21.09 -61.36
CA ALA A 391 -16.71 21.40 -61.15
C ALA A 391 -17.69 20.26 -60.84
N GLY A 392 -18.59 20.55 -59.88
CA GLY A 392 -19.82 19.79 -59.69
C GLY A 392 -20.39 19.89 -58.28
N SER A 393 -21.14 20.96 -58.01
CA SER A 393 -22.10 21.07 -56.92
C SER A 393 -23.04 19.86 -56.82
N THR A 394 -23.44 19.45 -55.61
CA THR A 394 -24.81 19.62 -55.07
C THR A 394 -25.04 18.80 -53.80
N ASN A 395 -25.85 19.38 -52.91
CA ASN A 395 -26.48 18.80 -51.74
C ASN A 395 -27.05 17.39 -51.95
N ARG A 396 -27.05 16.57 -50.89
CA ARG A 396 -28.29 16.04 -50.25
C ARG A 396 -27.97 15.23 -48.99
N TRP A 397 -28.65 15.60 -47.91
CA TRP A 397 -29.04 14.80 -46.73
C TRP A 397 -29.85 13.55 -47.15
N PRO A 398 -30.08 12.54 -46.29
CA PRO A 398 -30.05 12.53 -44.81
C PRO A 398 -28.87 11.80 -44.16
#